data_AF-A0A4Q9PQB0-F1
#
_entry.id   AF-A0A4Q9PQB0-F1
#
_cell.length_a   1.000
_cell.length_b   1.000
_cell.length_c   1.000
_cell.angle_alpha   90.00
_cell.angle_beta   90.00
_cell.angle_gamma   90.00
#
_symmetry.space_group_name_H-M   'P 1'
#
loop_
_entity.id
_entity.type
_entity.pdbx_description
1 polymer ?
#
loop_
_entity_poly.entity_id
_entity_poly.type
_entity_poly.pdbx_seq_one_letter_code
_entity_poly.pdbx_strand_id
1 'polypeptide(L)'
;MFTLLNDPTFPSLSEEHKPFVNETVMEVCGVTRPLAVSKLRHNGDVDILGSDVDPIMPTKALVRDFLDRLPYTAPCVPADSELRHEVADLIASWNAGVSWKYIEGLAETSCSIAESAYAHTSHEHQRMVAIYTACLTLADDLGHHNMEALGQFVGRFTRGEPQLHPALDCLVKLLGTLHEFCPRINADAIIASTVDSVSAMYIEVLSQGDVISPFATKYPFYFRIKTGIAPAYAHLNFTKSWGDDIGTYYLQLLPEFELVVVGFNDILSFYKETLAGETDNYVNMRAAVEQKQAISVLRQLIEENLDSVYKLRQLAAPQPGLTEIFLGFLMGYVEFHFKARRYRLHEIIAEVDEQ
;
A
#
# COMPACT_ATOMS: atom_id res chain seq x y z
N MET A 1 11.15 -38.37 -1.80
CA MET A 1 11.06 -37.12 -2.58
C MET A 1 11.80 -36.07 -1.76
N PHE A 2 12.89 -35.56 -2.33
CA PHE A 2 13.95 -34.71 -1.76
C PHE A 2 14.99 -35.38 -0.85
N THR A 3 15.97 -36.00 -1.52
CA THR A 3 17.32 -36.23 -1.00
C THR A 3 18.30 -35.52 -1.96
N LEU A 4 18.94 -34.49 -1.43
CA LEU A 4 20.30 -33.99 -1.70
C LEU A 4 20.90 -34.12 -3.11
N LEU A 5 21.09 -32.95 -3.70
CA LEU A 5 22.32 -32.48 -4.35
C LEU A 5 23.53 -33.42 -4.14
N ASN A 6 23.79 -34.28 -5.12
CA ASN A 6 25.07 -34.93 -5.40
C ASN A 6 24.99 -35.49 -6.83
N ASP A 7 25.06 -34.59 -7.82
CA ASP A 7 25.27 -34.95 -9.22
C ASP A 7 26.77 -34.76 -9.55
N PRO A 8 27.51 -35.81 -9.96
CA PRO A 8 28.95 -35.75 -10.18
C PRO A 8 29.36 -35.23 -11.58
N THR A 9 28.50 -34.48 -12.28
CA THR A 9 28.79 -34.03 -13.67
C THR A 9 29.30 -32.58 -13.81
N PHE A 10 29.60 -31.87 -12.71
CA PHE A 10 30.24 -30.55 -12.77
C PHE A 10 31.70 -30.59 -12.29
N PRO A 11 32.69 -30.14 -13.10
CA PRO A 11 34.08 -30.11 -12.69
C PRO A 11 34.34 -29.00 -11.65
N SER A 12 35.04 -29.36 -10.58
CA SER A 12 35.45 -28.48 -9.48
C SER A 12 36.48 -27.45 -9.95
N LEU A 13 36.20 -26.16 -9.71
CA LEU A 13 37.20 -25.10 -9.84
C LEU A 13 37.93 -24.94 -8.50
N SER A 14 39.17 -25.42 -8.45
CA SER A 14 40.13 -25.15 -7.39
C SER A 14 40.73 -23.74 -7.52
N GLU A 15 40.95 -23.09 -6.38
CA GLU A 15 41.73 -21.85 -6.27
C GLU A 15 43.18 -22.03 -6.73
N GLU A 16 43.68 -21.02 -7.45
CA GLU A 16 45.01 -20.39 -7.38
C GLU A 16 45.42 -19.90 -8.78
N HIS A 17 45.42 -18.59 -9.01
CA HIS A 17 46.59 -17.82 -9.48
C HIS A 17 46.23 -16.36 -9.75
N LYS A 18 46.97 -15.46 -9.09
CA LYS A 18 46.98 -14.00 -9.26
C LYS A 18 47.88 -13.58 -10.45
N PRO A 19 47.89 -12.30 -10.84
CA PRO A 19 47.69 -11.84 -12.22
C PRO A 19 49.00 -11.50 -12.95
N PHE A 20 48.96 -11.43 -14.29
CA PHE A 20 49.93 -10.64 -15.05
C PHE A 20 49.34 -9.99 -16.30
N VAL A 21 49.83 -8.78 -16.52
CA VAL A 21 49.47 -7.72 -17.45
C VAL A 21 50.30 -7.84 -18.74
N ASN A 22 49.72 -7.53 -19.91
CA ASN A 22 50.25 -6.70 -21.02
C ASN A 22 49.49 -7.02 -22.33
N GLU A 23 48.77 -6.06 -22.90
CA GLU A 23 49.24 -4.99 -23.80
C GLU A 23 49.41 -5.46 -25.27
N THR A 24 48.58 -4.85 -26.13
CA THR A 24 48.97 -4.34 -27.48
C THR A 24 48.95 -5.36 -28.63
N VAL A 25 48.34 -5.17 -29.82
CA VAL A 25 47.56 -4.11 -30.50
C VAL A 25 47.04 -4.70 -31.84
N MET A 26 46.00 -4.06 -32.41
CA MET A 26 45.51 -4.00 -33.82
C MET A 26 44.05 -4.43 -33.95
N GLU A 27 43.04 -3.57 -33.77
CA GLU A 27 42.71 -2.28 -34.43
C GLU A 27 42.23 -2.45 -35.88
N VAL A 28 40.89 -2.42 -36.08
CA VAL A 28 40.23 -1.75 -37.21
C VAL A 28 38.83 -1.25 -36.75
N CYS A 29 38.70 0.08 -36.67
CA CYS A 29 37.50 0.93 -36.73
C CYS A 29 36.33 0.70 -35.73
N GLY A 30 35.94 1.61 -34.84
CA GLY A 30 36.34 3.01 -34.65
C GLY A 30 36.02 3.46 -33.22
N VAL A 31 36.98 4.15 -32.62
CA VAL A 31 36.90 4.73 -31.28
C VAL A 31 36.41 6.16 -31.40
N THR A 32 35.44 6.55 -30.57
CA THR A 32 35.62 7.70 -29.68
C THR A 32 34.81 7.49 -28.41
N ARG A 33 35.53 7.62 -27.29
CA ARG A 33 35.09 7.46 -25.91
C ARG A 33 34.57 8.82 -25.38
N PRO A 34 34.15 8.90 -24.11
CA PRO A 34 32.86 9.42 -23.66
C PRO A 34 32.78 10.96 -23.63
N LEU A 35 31.64 11.51 -24.05
CA LEU A 35 31.32 12.91 -23.80
C LEU A 35 30.63 13.04 -22.45
N ALA A 36 31.33 13.69 -21.52
CA ALA A 36 30.72 14.42 -20.43
C ALA A 36 29.70 15.41 -21.04
N VAL A 37 28.41 15.27 -20.70
CA VAL A 37 27.41 16.27 -21.08
C VAL A 37 27.33 17.29 -19.94
N SER A 38 28.04 18.37 -20.18
CA SER A 38 27.96 19.68 -19.54
C SER A 38 26.52 20.16 -19.33
N LYS A 39 26.33 20.91 -18.24
CA LYS A 39 25.23 21.88 -18.05
C LYS A 39 24.93 22.62 -19.36
N LEU A 40 23.78 22.32 -19.96
CA LEU A 40 23.21 23.13 -21.05
C LEU A 40 22.21 24.11 -20.45
N ARG A 41 22.65 25.38 -20.35
CA ARG A 41 21.77 26.55 -20.39
C ARG A 41 21.67 26.99 -21.85
N HIS A 42 20.47 26.98 -22.44
CA HIS A 42 19.68 28.18 -22.80
C HIS A 42 18.65 27.91 -23.92
N ASN A 43 17.44 28.37 -23.63
CA ASN A 43 16.48 29.06 -24.50
C ASN A 43 16.01 28.40 -25.80
N GLY A 44 14.80 27.85 -25.72
CA GLY A 44 13.84 27.80 -26.80
C GLY A 44 12.46 27.64 -26.17
N ASP A 45 11.64 28.68 -26.27
CA ASP A 45 10.32 28.81 -25.65
C ASP A 45 9.43 27.59 -25.91
N VAL A 46 9.16 26.85 -24.85
CA VAL A 46 7.88 26.17 -24.67
C VAL A 46 7.31 26.78 -23.40
N ASP A 47 6.38 27.70 -23.59
CA ASP A 47 5.45 28.13 -22.56
C ASP A 47 4.68 26.89 -22.06
N ILE A 48 5.29 26.15 -21.14
CA ILE A 48 4.54 25.43 -20.12
C ILE A 48 4.11 26.53 -19.16
N LEU A 49 3.10 27.29 -19.58
CA LEU A 49 2.39 28.21 -18.71
C LEU A 49 1.88 27.36 -17.55
N GLY A 50 2.58 27.48 -16.42
CA GLY A 50 2.03 27.17 -15.13
C GLY A 50 0.68 27.88 -15.06
N SER A 51 -0.38 27.09 -14.98
CA SER A 51 -1.53 27.62 -14.28
C SER A 51 -1.08 27.71 -12.83
N ASP A 52 -0.76 28.93 -12.41
CA ASP A 52 -0.62 29.42 -11.03
C ASP A 52 -2.00 29.31 -10.30
N VAL A 53 -2.73 28.24 -10.61
CA VAL A 53 -4.02 27.89 -10.05
C VAL A 53 -3.66 26.98 -8.90
N ASP A 54 -3.81 27.53 -7.70
CA ASP A 54 -3.78 26.79 -6.46
C ASP A 54 -4.56 25.46 -6.64
N PRO A 55 -3.88 24.30 -6.59
CA PRO A 55 -4.51 23.00 -6.83
C PRO A 55 -5.46 22.61 -5.70
N ILE A 56 -5.44 23.32 -4.56
CA ILE A 56 -6.22 23.00 -3.37
C ILE A 56 -7.72 23.01 -3.68
N MET A 57 -8.25 24.07 -4.31
CA MET A 57 -9.69 24.19 -4.57
C MET A 57 -10.20 23.18 -5.61
N PRO A 58 -9.53 22.97 -6.76
CA PRO A 58 -9.89 21.89 -7.68
C PRO A 58 -9.82 20.50 -7.05
N THR A 59 -8.78 20.22 -6.26
CA THR A 59 -8.63 18.94 -5.56
C THR A 59 -9.79 18.74 -4.57
N LYS A 60 -10.09 19.74 -3.75
CA LYS A 60 -11.22 19.73 -2.82
C LYS A 60 -12.54 19.42 -3.53
N ALA A 61 -12.79 20.07 -4.66
CA ALA A 61 -14.00 19.86 -5.46
C ALA A 61 -14.09 18.43 -6.03
N LEU A 62 -12.98 17.86 -6.50
CA LEU A 62 -12.96 16.49 -7.02
C LEU A 62 -13.15 15.44 -5.94
N VAL A 63 -12.53 15.62 -4.77
CA VAL A 63 -12.74 14.69 -3.64
C VAL A 63 -14.19 14.77 -3.15
N ARG A 64 -14.80 15.96 -3.13
CA ARG A 64 -16.22 16.13 -2.84
C ARG A 64 -17.11 15.42 -3.88
N ASP A 65 -16.86 15.64 -5.17
CA ASP A 65 -17.58 14.97 -6.27
C ASP A 65 -17.53 13.44 -6.13
N PHE A 66 -16.34 12.90 -5.81
CA PHE A 66 -16.18 11.47 -5.56
C PHE A 66 -17.07 10.99 -4.40
N LEU A 67 -17.04 11.69 -3.26
CA LEU A 67 -17.86 11.36 -2.09
C LEU A 67 -19.37 11.45 -2.39
N ASP A 68 -19.81 12.46 -3.14
CA ASP A 68 -21.21 12.68 -3.51
C ASP A 68 -21.74 11.60 -4.48
N ARG A 69 -20.85 11.06 -5.33
CA ARG A 69 -21.17 10.00 -6.29
C ARG A 69 -21.11 8.61 -5.68
N LEU A 70 -20.44 8.46 -4.54
CA LEU A 70 -20.46 7.22 -3.80
C LEU A 70 -21.84 7.00 -3.16
N PRO A 71 -22.29 5.74 -3.06
CA PRO A 71 -23.49 5.36 -2.34
C PRO A 71 -23.25 5.40 -0.81
N TYR A 72 -22.54 6.42 -0.32
CA TYR A 72 -22.05 6.46 1.05
C TYR A 72 -23.22 6.51 2.04
N THR A 73 -23.19 5.57 2.98
CA THR A 73 -24.07 5.54 4.14
C THR A 73 -23.17 5.26 5.33
N ALA A 74 -23.19 6.16 6.31
CA ALA A 74 -22.43 5.99 7.54
C ALA A 74 -22.81 4.64 8.17
N PRO A 75 -21.85 3.72 8.37
CA PRO A 75 -22.14 2.39 8.88
C PRO A 75 -22.52 2.42 10.37
N CYS A 76 -22.34 3.56 11.06
CA CYS A 76 -22.75 3.78 12.46
C CYS A 76 -22.25 2.70 13.44
N VAL A 77 -21.07 2.12 13.16
CA VAL A 77 -20.46 1.10 14.01
C VAL A 77 -19.86 1.78 15.25
N PRO A 78 -20.27 1.38 16.47
CA PRO A 78 -19.71 1.93 17.70
C PRO A 78 -18.24 1.52 17.83
N ALA A 79 -17.46 2.37 18.49
CA ALA A 79 -16.08 2.02 18.86
C ALA A 79 -16.09 0.84 19.83
N ASP A 80 -15.22 -0.14 19.60
CA ASP A 80 -15.02 -1.28 20.48
C ASP A 80 -13.95 -0.91 21.50
N SER A 81 -14.40 -0.54 22.70
CA SER A 81 -13.48 -0.15 23.77
C SER A 81 -12.56 -1.30 24.17
N GLU A 82 -13.03 -2.55 24.18
CA GLU A 82 -12.22 -3.70 24.57
C GLU A 82 -11.09 -3.91 23.58
N LEU A 83 -11.43 -3.95 22.29
CA LEU A 83 -10.46 -4.05 21.19
C LEU A 83 -9.39 -2.96 21.27
N ARG A 84 -9.79 -1.71 21.51
CA ARG A 84 -8.87 -0.57 21.59
C ARG A 84 -7.90 -0.68 22.76
N HIS A 85 -8.36 -1.13 23.94
CA HIS A 85 -7.47 -1.35 25.08
C HIS A 85 -6.48 -2.48 24.79
N GLU A 86 -6.95 -3.61 24.24
CA GLU A 86 -6.08 -4.75 23.92
C GLU A 86 -4.98 -4.40 22.91
N VAL A 87 -5.33 -3.66 21.86
CA VAL A 87 -4.37 -3.24 20.84
C VAL A 87 -3.39 -2.21 21.39
N ALA A 88 -3.85 -1.24 22.19
CA ALA A 88 -2.98 -0.26 22.83
C ALA A 88 -1.98 -0.92 23.80
N ASP A 89 -2.44 -1.85 24.63
CA ASP A 89 -1.59 -2.62 25.56
C ASP A 89 -0.56 -3.45 24.80
N LEU A 90 -0.95 -4.09 23.69
CA LEU A 90 -0.03 -4.83 22.84
C LEU A 90 1.04 -3.90 22.23
N ILE A 91 0.64 -2.76 21.66
CA ILE A 91 1.58 -1.79 21.07
C ILE A 91 2.54 -1.27 22.15
N ALA A 92 2.03 -0.95 23.35
CA ALA A 92 2.87 -0.52 24.46
C ALA A 92 3.88 -1.61 24.89
N SER A 93 3.48 -2.88 24.85
CA SER A 93 4.35 -4.01 25.18
C SER A 93 5.56 -4.18 24.25
N TRP A 94 5.51 -3.62 23.04
CA TRP A 94 6.64 -3.63 22.11
C TRP A 94 7.84 -2.85 22.64
N ASN A 95 7.64 -1.92 23.60
CA ASN A 95 8.69 -1.10 24.17
C ASN A 95 9.57 -0.43 23.09
N ALA A 96 8.96 0.00 21.99
CA ALA A 96 9.64 0.48 20.79
C ALA A 96 10.25 1.90 20.93
N GLY A 97 10.32 2.45 22.15
CA GLY A 97 10.85 3.79 22.40
C GLY A 97 9.99 4.94 21.85
N VAL A 98 8.74 4.67 21.48
CA VAL A 98 7.78 5.65 20.96
C VAL A 98 6.98 6.33 22.08
N SER A 99 6.50 7.55 21.83
CA SER A 99 5.70 8.28 22.81
C SER A 99 4.32 7.66 23.03
N TRP A 100 3.72 7.87 24.20
CA TRP A 100 2.35 7.41 24.49
C TRP A 100 1.33 7.97 23.48
N LYS A 101 1.47 9.24 23.08
CA LYS A 101 0.61 9.86 22.06
C LYS A 101 0.70 9.15 20.71
N TYR A 102 1.87 8.65 20.35
CA TYR A 102 2.05 7.86 19.13
C TYR A 102 1.35 6.50 19.26
N ILE A 103 1.48 5.84 20.42
CA ILE A 103 0.78 4.58 20.72
C ILE A 103 -0.73 4.76 20.61
N GLU A 104 -1.29 5.81 21.24
CA GLU A 104 -2.71 6.13 21.16
C GLU A 104 -3.17 6.37 19.72
N GLY A 105 -2.42 7.17 18.94
CA GLY A 105 -2.76 7.45 17.55
C GLY A 105 -2.66 6.22 16.64
N LEU A 106 -1.68 5.34 16.88
CA LEU A 106 -1.51 4.09 16.16
C LEU A 106 -2.67 3.13 16.46
N ALA A 107 -2.99 2.93 17.75
CA ALA A 107 -4.11 2.11 18.19
C ALA A 107 -5.44 2.64 17.65
N GLU A 108 -5.67 3.96 17.72
CA GLU A 108 -6.87 4.61 17.18
C GLU A 108 -7.00 4.34 15.68
N THR A 109 -5.92 4.54 14.91
CA THR A 109 -5.92 4.32 13.46
C THR A 109 -6.20 2.86 13.12
N SER A 110 -5.49 1.93 13.75
CA SER A 110 -5.60 0.50 13.46
C SER A 110 -6.93 -0.10 13.90
N CYS A 111 -7.47 0.31 15.05
CA CYS A 111 -8.78 -0.14 15.50
C CYS A 111 -9.89 0.47 14.65
N SER A 112 -9.77 1.75 14.25
CA SER A 112 -10.82 2.40 13.46
C SER A 112 -11.06 1.71 12.13
N ILE A 113 -10.00 1.30 11.41
CA ILE A 113 -10.18 0.54 10.16
C ILE A 113 -10.76 -0.86 10.41
N ALA A 114 -10.34 -1.55 11.47
CA ALA A 114 -10.86 -2.87 11.82
C ALA A 114 -12.35 -2.83 12.17
N GLU A 115 -12.75 -1.88 13.02
CA GLU A 115 -14.13 -1.67 13.46
C GLU A 115 -15.03 -1.26 12.29
N SER A 116 -14.59 -0.31 11.46
CA SER A 116 -15.44 0.24 10.41
C SER A 116 -15.44 -0.63 9.15
N ALA A 117 -14.27 -0.94 8.58
CA ALA A 117 -14.17 -1.64 7.29
C ALA A 117 -14.39 -3.16 7.40
N TYR A 118 -14.19 -3.74 8.59
CA TYR A 118 -14.39 -5.18 8.83
C TYR A 118 -15.50 -5.44 9.86
N ALA A 119 -16.50 -4.56 9.90
CA ALA A 119 -17.65 -4.63 10.79
C ALA A 119 -18.46 -5.94 10.67
N HIS A 120 -18.39 -6.60 9.51
CA HIS A 120 -19.06 -7.89 9.25
C HIS A 120 -18.34 -9.10 9.86
N THR A 121 -17.17 -8.90 10.47
CA THR A 121 -16.34 -9.99 11.02
C THR A 121 -16.43 -10.05 12.55
N SER A 122 -15.95 -11.15 13.14
CA SER A 122 -15.95 -11.31 14.60
C SER A 122 -14.95 -10.34 15.26
N HIS A 123 -15.13 -10.10 16.57
CA HIS A 123 -14.17 -9.35 17.38
C HIS A 123 -12.74 -9.89 17.24
N GLU A 124 -12.56 -11.22 17.26
CA GLU A 124 -11.23 -11.84 17.08
C GLU A 124 -10.60 -11.54 15.71
N HIS A 125 -11.41 -11.51 14.65
CA HIS A 125 -10.93 -11.16 13.30
C HIS A 125 -10.59 -9.67 13.20
N GLN A 126 -11.42 -8.80 13.78
CA GLN A 126 -11.14 -7.36 13.86
C GLN A 126 -9.86 -7.09 14.67
N ARG A 127 -9.65 -7.82 15.77
CA ARG A 127 -8.41 -7.78 16.54
C ARG A 127 -7.20 -8.17 15.71
N MET A 128 -7.29 -9.24 14.93
CA MET A 128 -6.24 -9.62 13.99
C MET A 128 -5.96 -8.52 12.96
N VAL A 129 -7.00 -7.94 12.34
CA VAL A 129 -6.86 -6.83 11.38
C VAL A 129 -6.23 -5.59 12.02
N ALA A 130 -6.62 -5.24 13.25
CA ALA A 130 -6.08 -4.09 13.97
C ALA A 130 -4.60 -4.30 14.29
N ILE A 131 -4.20 -5.46 14.81
CA ILE A 131 -2.79 -5.77 15.09
C ILE A 131 -1.98 -5.78 13.80
N TYR A 132 -2.51 -6.38 12.73
CA TYR A 132 -1.90 -6.40 11.40
C TYR A 132 -1.62 -4.98 10.90
N THR A 133 -2.64 -4.12 10.94
CA THR A 133 -2.54 -2.72 10.52
C THR A 133 -1.56 -1.92 11.39
N ALA A 134 -1.58 -2.11 12.71
CA ALA A 134 -0.67 -1.42 13.61
C ALA A 134 0.80 -1.78 13.33
N CYS A 135 1.09 -3.07 13.07
CA CYS A 135 2.44 -3.51 12.73
C CYS A 135 2.92 -2.89 11.41
N LEU A 136 2.05 -2.80 10.40
CA LEU A 136 2.40 -2.28 9.09
C LEU A 136 2.50 -0.76 9.04
N THR A 137 1.64 -0.05 9.76
CA THR A 137 1.76 1.41 9.92
C THR A 137 3.06 1.76 10.64
N LEU A 138 3.44 0.97 11.66
CA LEU A 138 4.74 1.16 12.28
C LEU A 138 5.89 0.80 11.33
N ALA A 139 5.76 -0.26 10.51
CA ALA A 139 6.78 -0.63 9.53
C ALA A 139 7.01 0.48 8.48
N ASP A 140 5.93 1.14 8.04
CA ASP A 140 5.98 2.32 7.17
C ASP A 140 6.78 3.46 7.83
N ASP A 141 6.46 3.80 9.08
CA ASP A 141 7.19 4.81 9.86
C ASP A 141 8.67 4.43 10.12
N LEU A 142 8.98 3.12 10.26
CA LEU A 142 10.37 2.64 10.41
C LEU A 142 11.21 2.90 9.17
N GLY A 143 10.63 3.02 7.98
CA GLY A 143 11.39 3.27 6.75
C GLY A 143 12.31 4.48 6.87
N HIS A 144 11.84 5.53 7.57
CA HIS A 144 12.59 6.76 7.78
C HIS A 144 13.56 6.72 8.96
N HIS A 145 13.47 5.72 9.84
CA HIS A 145 14.18 5.70 11.13
C HIS A 145 15.08 4.47 11.35
N ASN A 146 14.75 3.34 10.73
CA ASN A 146 15.45 2.07 10.86
C ASN A 146 15.29 1.22 9.59
N MET A 147 15.90 1.71 8.50
CA MET A 147 15.89 1.07 7.19
C MET A 147 16.46 -0.37 7.21
N GLU A 148 17.40 -0.66 8.12
CA GLU A 148 17.98 -2.00 8.28
C GLU A 148 16.92 -3.03 8.69
N ALA A 149 15.99 -2.65 9.56
CA ALA A 149 14.91 -3.52 10.01
C ALA A 149 14.00 -3.96 8.84
N LEU A 150 13.64 -3.03 7.94
CA LEU A 150 12.87 -3.36 6.75
C LEU A 150 13.69 -4.18 5.75
N GLY A 151 14.93 -3.77 5.48
CA GLY A 151 15.79 -4.43 4.49
C GLY A 151 16.15 -5.88 4.84
N GLN A 152 16.20 -6.23 6.13
CA GLN A 152 16.45 -7.60 6.57
C GLN A 152 15.18 -8.45 6.78
N PHE A 153 13.98 -7.86 6.70
CA PHE A 153 12.74 -8.53 7.08
C PHE A 153 12.54 -9.86 6.37
N VAL A 154 12.60 -9.87 5.03
CA VAL A 154 12.39 -11.07 4.22
C VAL A 154 13.47 -12.13 4.46
N GLY A 155 14.73 -11.70 4.57
CA GLY A 155 15.84 -12.60 4.85
C GLY A 155 15.67 -13.31 6.19
N ARG A 156 15.28 -12.58 7.23
CA ARG A 156 15.02 -13.15 8.56
C ARG A 156 13.78 -14.02 8.59
N PHE A 157 12.70 -13.57 7.94
CA PHE A 157 11.44 -14.31 7.81
C PHE A 157 11.68 -15.69 7.19
N THR A 158 12.41 -15.77 6.09
CA THR A 158 12.70 -17.03 5.39
C THR A 158 13.63 -17.96 6.16
N ARG A 159 14.49 -17.44 7.05
CA ARG A 159 15.37 -18.23 7.92
C ARG A 159 14.75 -18.59 9.28
N GLY A 160 13.55 -18.09 9.59
CA GLY A 160 12.94 -18.26 10.91
C GLY A 160 13.70 -17.53 12.04
N GLU A 161 14.42 -16.46 11.70
CA GLU A 161 15.15 -15.64 12.67
C GLU A 161 14.23 -14.57 13.28
N PRO A 162 14.49 -14.15 14.54
CA PRO A 162 13.84 -12.98 15.10
C PRO A 162 14.05 -11.75 14.21
N GLN A 163 13.02 -10.92 14.10
CA GLN A 163 13.07 -9.66 13.38
C GLN A 163 13.84 -8.61 14.17
N LEU A 164 14.29 -7.56 13.48
CA LEU A 164 15.07 -6.48 14.09
C LEU A 164 14.21 -5.47 14.86
N HIS A 165 12.88 -5.62 14.83
CA HIS A 165 11.95 -4.76 15.53
C HIS A 165 10.80 -5.57 16.15
N PRO A 166 10.40 -5.31 17.41
CA PRO A 166 9.35 -6.08 18.10
C PRO A 166 8.00 -6.11 17.37
N ALA A 167 7.63 -5.01 16.70
CA ALA A 167 6.40 -4.98 15.89
C ALA A 167 6.49 -5.89 14.65
N LEU A 168 7.68 -6.02 14.04
CA LEU A 168 7.90 -6.95 12.93
C LEU A 168 7.89 -8.41 13.41
N ASP A 169 8.42 -8.69 14.61
CA ASP A 169 8.24 -10.00 15.26
C ASP A 169 6.77 -10.31 15.54
N CYS A 170 6.01 -9.32 15.99
CA CYS A 170 4.57 -9.41 16.19
C CYS A 170 3.86 -9.73 14.86
N LEU A 171 4.21 -9.03 13.78
CA LEU A 171 3.70 -9.29 12.44
C LEU A 171 3.97 -10.73 11.99
N VAL A 172 5.21 -11.23 12.11
CA VAL A 172 5.55 -12.61 11.73
C VAL A 172 4.73 -13.64 12.51
N LYS A 173 4.55 -13.44 13.83
CA LYS A 173 3.72 -14.32 14.66
C LYS A 173 2.26 -14.30 14.19
N LEU A 174 1.71 -13.12 13.90
CA LEU A 174 0.34 -12.97 13.42
C LEU A 174 0.15 -13.64 12.04
N LEU A 175 1.12 -13.50 11.14
CA LEU A 175 1.10 -14.18 9.84
C LEU A 175 1.03 -15.70 10.01
N GLY A 176 1.71 -16.25 11.02
CA GLY A 176 1.68 -17.67 11.36
C GLY A 176 0.32 -18.19 11.83
N THR A 177 -0.61 -17.32 12.23
CA THR A 177 -1.95 -17.70 12.70
C THR A 177 -3.04 -17.48 11.64
N LEU A 178 -2.74 -16.90 10.48
CA LEU A 178 -3.76 -16.47 9.50
C LEU A 178 -4.68 -17.61 9.00
N HIS A 179 -4.19 -18.85 8.89
CA HIS A 179 -4.99 -20.00 8.48
C HIS A 179 -6.06 -20.42 9.51
N GLU A 180 -6.02 -19.85 10.71
CA GLU A 180 -7.07 -19.99 11.73
C GLU A 180 -8.26 -19.08 11.41
N PHE A 181 -8.01 -17.88 10.86
CA PHE A 181 -9.00 -16.82 10.60
C PHE A 181 -9.54 -16.81 9.17
N CYS A 182 -8.70 -17.16 8.20
CA CYS A 182 -8.98 -17.01 6.78
C CYS A 182 -8.96 -18.36 6.04
N PRO A 183 -9.68 -18.48 4.90
CA PRO A 183 -9.50 -19.60 3.98
C PRO A 183 -8.04 -19.67 3.50
N ARG A 184 -7.58 -20.87 3.14
CA ARG A 184 -6.17 -21.10 2.75
C ARG A 184 -5.68 -20.12 1.67
N ILE A 185 -6.46 -19.92 0.61
CA ILE A 185 -6.09 -19.03 -0.50
C ILE A 185 -5.88 -17.59 0.00
N ASN A 186 -6.75 -17.11 0.89
CA ASN A 186 -6.65 -15.77 1.46
C ASN A 186 -5.46 -15.65 2.41
N ALA A 187 -5.28 -16.61 3.31
CA ALA A 187 -4.15 -16.59 4.23
C ALA A 187 -2.81 -16.58 3.47
N ASP A 188 -2.65 -17.45 2.46
CA ASP A 188 -1.45 -17.51 1.63
C ASP A 188 -1.23 -16.18 0.87
N ALA A 189 -2.30 -15.57 0.33
CA ALA A 189 -2.23 -14.28 -0.36
C ALA A 189 -1.89 -13.11 0.58
N ILE A 190 -2.46 -13.07 1.79
CA ILE A 190 -2.14 -12.05 2.81
C ILE A 190 -0.66 -12.16 3.20
N ILE A 191 -0.16 -13.37 3.45
CA ILE A 191 1.26 -13.61 3.78
C ILE A 191 2.15 -13.11 2.64
N ALA A 192 1.87 -13.53 1.41
CA ALA A 192 2.65 -13.13 0.23
C ALA A 192 2.63 -11.60 0.04
N SER A 193 1.45 -10.98 0.12
CA SER A 193 1.27 -9.54 0.01
C SER A 193 2.02 -8.80 1.10
N THR A 194 2.04 -9.31 2.34
CA THR A 194 2.76 -8.69 3.46
C THR A 194 4.27 -8.68 3.23
N VAL A 195 4.84 -9.81 2.82
CA VAL A 195 6.29 -9.93 2.53
C VAL A 195 6.69 -8.99 1.39
N ASP A 196 5.86 -8.92 0.35
CA ASP A 196 6.06 -8.04 -0.80
C ASP A 196 5.92 -6.56 -0.40
N SER A 197 4.98 -6.22 0.47
CA SER A 197 4.73 -4.85 0.94
C SER A 197 5.87 -4.32 1.79
N VAL A 198 6.38 -5.11 2.74
CA VAL A 198 7.55 -4.69 3.55
C VAL A 198 8.79 -4.49 2.68
N SER A 199 8.95 -5.31 1.64
CA SER A 199 10.01 -5.12 0.63
C SER A 199 9.79 -3.84 -0.17
N ALA A 200 8.55 -3.52 -0.53
CA ALA A 200 8.20 -2.31 -1.25
C ALA A 200 8.42 -1.04 -0.41
N MET A 201 8.08 -1.06 0.88
CA MET A 201 8.41 0.03 1.83
C MET A 201 9.92 0.28 1.90
N TYR A 202 10.73 -0.78 1.93
CA TYR A 202 12.18 -0.64 1.86
C TYR A 202 12.64 -0.02 0.52
N ILE A 203 12.06 -0.45 -0.60
CA ILE A 203 12.36 0.11 -1.93
C ILE A 203 11.96 1.58 -1.99
N GLU A 204 10.82 1.97 -1.42
CA GLU A 204 10.30 3.35 -1.42
C GLU A 204 11.32 4.31 -0.81
N VAL A 205 11.87 3.93 0.34
CA VAL A 205 12.93 4.69 1.01
C VAL A 205 14.21 4.75 0.18
N LEU A 206 14.60 3.65 -0.46
CA LEU A 206 15.81 3.61 -1.29
C LEU A 206 15.69 4.43 -2.57
N SER A 207 14.52 4.43 -3.20
CA SER A 207 14.26 5.15 -4.46
C SER A 207 13.76 6.57 -4.23
N GLN A 208 13.76 7.06 -3.00
CA GLN A 208 13.25 8.39 -2.68
C GLN A 208 14.04 9.47 -3.47
N GLY A 209 13.32 10.23 -4.29
CA GLY A 209 13.90 11.26 -5.15
C GLY A 209 14.43 10.77 -6.50
N ASP A 210 14.32 9.47 -6.81
CA ASP A 210 14.65 8.95 -8.14
C ASP A 210 13.72 9.53 -9.22
N VAL A 211 14.30 9.84 -10.38
CA VAL A 211 13.52 10.29 -11.55
C VAL A 211 13.00 9.06 -12.28
N ILE A 212 11.69 8.86 -12.24
CA ILE A 212 11.04 7.76 -12.95
C ILE A 212 11.00 8.06 -14.44
N SER A 213 11.44 7.10 -15.26
CA SER A 213 11.40 7.21 -16.71
C SER A 213 9.96 7.39 -17.21
N PRO A 214 9.70 8.30 -18.16
CA PRO A 214 8.38 8.45 -18.77
C PRO A 214 7.95 7.20 -19.56
N PHE A 215 8.87 6.29 -19.86
CA PHE A 215 8.54 4.99 -20.48
C PHE A 215 8.11 3.92 -19.48
N ALA A 216 8.26 4.17 -18.18
CA ALA A 216 7.88 3.24 -17.10
C ALA A 216 6.39 3.40 -16.72
N THR A 217 5.49 3.44 -17.70
CA THR A 217 4.07 3.79 -17.48
C THR A 217 3.31 2.85 -16.54
N LYS A 218 3.78 1.61 -16.37
CA LYS A 218 3.17 0.64 -15.43
C LYS A 218 3.75 0.72 -14.02
N TYR A 219 4.89 1.37 -13.84
CA TYR A 219 5.63 1.40 -12.59
C TYR A 219 4.82 2.01 -11.44
N PRO A 220 4.10 3.15 -11.60
CA PRO A 220 3.35 3.74 -10.49
C PRO A 220 2.31 2.79 -9.90
N PHE A 221 1.52 2.13 -10.75
CA PHE A 221 0.49 1.21 -10.28
C PHE A 221 1.08 -0.10 -9.73
N TYR A 222 2.11 -0.63 -10.40
CA TYR A 222 2.84 -1.81 -9.91
C TYR A 222 3.40 -1.58 -8.51
N PHE A 223 4.00 -0.41 -8.27
CA PHE A 223 4.59 -0.08 -6.98
C PHE A 223 3.51 0.18 -5.93
N ARG A 224 2.47 0.94 -6.31
CA ARG A 224 1.37 1.31 -5.41
C ARG A 224 0.58 0.11 -4.87
N ILE A 225 0.35 -0.92 -5.68
CA ILE A 225 -0.32 -2.14 -5.21
C ILE A 225 0.45 -2.81 -4.08
N LYS A 226 1.79 -2.74 -4.12
CA LYS A 226 2.67 -3.32 -3.09
C LYS A 226 2.74 -2.43 -1.85
N THR A 227 3.04 -1.14 -2.00
CA THR A 227 3.13 -0.23 -0.84
C THR A 227 1.78 -0.03 -0.17
N GLY A 228 0.69 -0.11 -0.94
CA GLY A 228 -0.69 -0.03 -0.44
C GLY A 228 -1.25 -1.31 0.15
N ILE A 229 -0.50 -2.43 0.10
CA ILE A 229 -0.88 -3.70 0.72
C ILE A 229 -2.27 -4.18 0.24
N ALA A 230 -2.61 -3.83 -1.00
CA ALA A 230 -3.97 -3.93 -1.53
C ALA A 230 -4.51 -5.37 -1.49
N PRO A 231 -3.72 -6.40 -1.91
CA PRO A 231 -4.19 -7.77 -1.88
C PRO A 231 -4.52 -8.24 -0.46
N ALA A 232 -3.70 -7.91 0.55
CA ALA A 232 -3.97 -8.31 1.92
C ALA A 232 -5.31 -7.72 2.42
N TYR A 233 -5.50 -6.41 2.27
CA TYR A 233 -6.75 -5.76 2.70
C TYR A 233 -7.98 -6.27 1.95
N ALA A 234 -7.87 -6.56 0.66
CA ALA A 234 -8.94 -7.22 -0.10
C ALA A 234 -9.24 -8.63 0.45
N HIS A 235 -8.21 -9.45 0.66
CA HIS A 235 -8.36 -10.84 1.13
C HIS A 235 -8.86 -10.97 2.57
N LEU A 236 -8.55 -10.01 3.44
CA LEU A 236 -9.00 -9.97 4.85
C LEU A 236 -10.53 -9.87 4.99
N ASN A 237 -11.25 -9.52 3.93
CA ASN A 237 -12.71 -9.44 3.94
C ASN A 237 -13.40 -10.80 4.03
N PHE A 238 -12.69 -11.88 3.72
CA PHE A 238 -13.26 -13.22 3.60
C PHE A 238 -12.77 -14.11 4.75
N THR A 239 -13.66 -14.32 5.72
CA THR A 239 -13.40 -15.18 6.89
C THR A 239 -13.45 -16.64 6.50
N LYS A 240 -12.83 -17.50 7.32
CA LYS A 240 -12.78 -18.94 7.08
C LYS A 240 -14.17 -19.56 6.92
N SER A 241 -15.11 -19.19 7.77
CA SER A 241 -16.51 -19.64 7.70
C SER A 241 -17.18 -19.26 6.39
N TRP A 242 -16.84 -18.10 5.81
CA TRP A 242 -17.45 -17.62 4.58
C TRP A 242 -16.88 -18.30 3.33
N GLY A 243 -15.57 -18.59 3.33
CA GLY A 243 -14.92 -19.28 2.20
C GLY A 243 -15.45 -20.70 1.96
N ASP A 244 -15.90 -21.37 3.02
CA ASP A 244 -16.50 -22.71 2.92
C ASP A 244 -17.88 -22.67 2.21
N ASP A 245 -18.62 -21.57 2.33
CA ASP A 245 -19.98 -21.43 1.78
C ASP A 245 -20.01 -20.99 0.31
N ILE A 246 -19.07 -20.15 -0.14
CA ILE A 246 -19.09 -19.51 -1.48
C ILE A 246 -18.03 -20.08 -2.43
N GLY A 247 -17.13 -20.92 -1.93
CA GLY A 247 -16.07 -21.53 -2.73
C GLY A 247 -15.13 -20.46 -3.31
N THR A 248 -14.75 -20.57 -4.58
CA THR A 248 -13.72 -19.71 -5.20
C THR A 248 -14.28 -18.57 -6.04
N TYR A 249 -15.60 -18.38 -6.10
CA TYR A 249 -16.21 -17.38 -6.99
C TYR A 249 -15.76 -15.95 -6.67
N TYR A 250 -15.59 -15.63 -5.37
CA TYR A 250 -15.18 -14.31 -4.89
C TYR A 250 -13.81 -13.86 -5.42
N LEU A 251 -12.96 -14.79 -5.87
CA LEU A 251 -11.64 -14.47 -6.42
C LEU A 251 -11.72 -13.54 -7.64
N GLN A 252 -12.84 -13.57 -8.37
CA GLN A 252 -13.07 -12.68 -9.52
C GLN A 252 -13.25 -11.21 -9.12
N LEU A 253 -13.61 -10.93 -7.86
CA LEU A 253 -13.78 -9.57 -7.36
C LEU A 253 -12.45 -8.94 -6.97
N LEU A 254 -11.46 -9.77 -6.57
CA LEU A 254 -10.21 -9.29 -5.98
C LEU A 254 -9.48 -8.23 -6.82
N PRO A 255 -9.33 -8.35 -8.16
CA PRO A 255 -8.62 -7.33 -8.93
C PRO A 255 -9.28 -5.95 -8.86
N GLU A 256 -10.61 -5.89 -8.96
CA GLU A 256 -11.36 -4.64 -8.82
C GLU A 256 -11.33 -4.15 -7.36
N PHE A 257 -11.32 -5.07 -6.40
CA PHE A 257 -11.30 -4.76 -4.98
C PHE A 257 -9.95 -4.16 -4.56
N GLU A 258 -8.84 -4.74 -5.02
CA GLU A 258 -7.49 -4.22 -4.80
C GLU A 258 -7.34 -2.80 -5.36
N LEU A 259 -7.83 -2.55 -6.59
CA LEU A 259 -7.83 -1.22 -7.19
C LEU A 259 -8.62 -0.21 -6.32
N VAL A 260 -9.80 -0.61 -5.83
CA VAL A 260 -10.61 0.21 -4.92
C VAL A 260 -9.88 0.52 -3.61
N VAL A 261 -9.19 -0.45 -3.01
CA VAL A 261 -8.46 -0.25 -1.75
C VAL A 261 -7.40 0.83 -1.86
N VAL A 262 -6.53 0.77 -2.88
CA VAL A 262 -5.48 1.79 -3.07
C VAL A 262 -6.03 3.09 -3.63
N GLY A 263 -6.95 3.01 -4.59
CA GLY A 263 -7.52 4.17 -5.25
C GLY A 263 -8.34 5.04 -4.31
N PHE A 264 -9.16 4.45 -3.42
CA PHE A 264 -9.89 5.21 -2.41
C PHE A 264 -8.94 5.92 -1.46
N ASN A 265 -7.87 5.24 -1.02
CA ASN A 265 -6.88 5.85 -0.16
C ASN A 265 -6.23 7.05 -0.85
N ASP A 266 -5.76 6.88 -2.09
CA ASP A 266 -5.11 7.94 -2.87
C ASP A 266 -6.08 9.11 -3.15
N ILE A 267 -7.35 8.85 -3.49
CA ILE A 267 -8.34 9.90 -3.73
C ILE A 267 -8.62 10.69 -2.44
N LEU A 268 -8.87 9.99 -1.33
CA LEU A 268 -9.26 10.60 -0.05
C LEU A 268 -8.06 11.24 0.67
N SER A 269 -6.83 10.82 0.37
CA SER A 269 -5.61 11.42 0.90
C SER A 269 -5.10 12.59 0.07
N PHE A 270 -5.40 12.64 -1.23
CA PHE A 270 -4.76 13.62 -2.11
C PHE A 270 -4.96 15.09 -1.68
N TYR A 271 -6.09 15.42 -1.03
CA TYR A 271 -6.30 16.75 -0.46
C TYR A 271 -5.27 17.11 0.62
N LYS A 272 -5.04 16.24 1.61
CA LYS A 272 -4.03 16.48 2.65
C LYS A 272 -2.61 16.54 2.06
N GLU A 273 -2.34 15.73 1.04
CA GLU A 273 -1.03 15.64 0.37
C GLU A 273 -0.74 16.92 -0.42
N THR A 274 -1.74 17.39 -1.16
CA THR A 274 -1.68 18.68 -1.88
C THR A 274 -1.41 19.83 -0.92
N LEU A 275 -2.11 19.87 0.23
CA LEU A 275 -1.90 20.89 1.27
C LEU A 275 -0.50 20.85 1.90
N ALA A 276 0.08 19.66 2.01
CA ALA A 276 1.43 19.46 2.52
C ALA A 276 2.52 19.69 1.46
N GLY A 277 2.14 19.90 0.19
CA GLY A 277 3.09 19.99 -0.92
C GLY A 277 3.77 18.67 -1.25
N GLU A 278 3.17 17.54 -0.86
CA GLU A 278 3.69 16.20 -1.12
C GLU A 278 3.57 15.88 -2.63
N THR A 279 4.69 15.54 -3.26
CA THR A 279 4.75 15.14 -4.67
C THR A 279 5.15 13.68 -4.87
N ASP A 280 5.57 13.01 -3.80
CA ASP A 280 5.95 11.59 -3.80
C ASP A 280 4.75 10.73 -3.42
N ASN A 281 3.72 10.76 -4.27
CA ASN A 281 2.50 9.97 -4.13
C ASN A 281 2.06 9.40 -5.47
N TYR A 282 1.16 8.42 -5.44
CA TYR A 282 0.73 7.72 -6.65
C TYR A 282 0.19 8.65 -7.74
N VAL A 283 -0.63 9.64 -7.39
CA VAL A 283 -1.25 10.56 -8.35
C VAL A 283 -0.19 11.39 -9.07
N ASN A 284 0.76 11.97 -8.34
CA ASN A 284 1.85 12.76 -8.91
C ASN A 284 2.82 11.88 -9.70
N MET A 285 3.14 10.69 -9.20
CA MET A 285 4.00 9.72 -9.88
C MET A 285 3.40 9.28 -11.23
N ARG A 286 2.09 8.97 -11.24
CA ARG A 286 1.34 8.64 -12.45
C ARG A 286 1.27 9.84 -13.41
N ALA A 287 1.03 11.04 -12.88
CA ALA A 287 1.02 12.27 -13.69
C ALA A 287 2.36 12.52 -14.39
N ALA A 288 3.48 12.29 -13.70
CA ALA A 288 4.81 12.43 -14.27
C ALA A 288 5.08 11.46 -15.42
N VAL A 289 4.78 10.17 -15.26
CA VAL A 289 5.02 9.18 -16.34
C VAL A 289 4.04 9.31 -17.50
N GLU A 290 2.81 9.74 -17.24
CA GLU A 290 1.80 9.94 -18.29
C GLU A 290 1.86 11.34 -18.94
N GLN A 291 2.75 12.22 -18.46
CA GLN A 291 2.87 13.61 -18.91
C GLN A 291 1.55 14.38 -18.81
N LYS A 292 0.83 14.19 -17.69
CA LYS A 292 -0.45 14.84 -17.38
C LYS A 292 -0.32 15.75 -16.18
N GLN A 293 -1.30 16.63 -15.99
CA GLN A 293 -1.47 17.32 -14.71
C GLN A 293 -2.01 16.36 -13.65
N ALA A 294 -1.55 16.49 -12.41
CA ALA A 294 -2.00 15.65 -11.29
C ALA A 294 -3.53 15.69 -11.10
N ILE A 295 -4.15 16.85 -11.27
CA ILE A 295 -5.61 17.01 -11.19
C ILE A 295 -6.37 16.20 -12.25
N SER A 296 -5.80 16.05 -13.46
CA SER A 296 -6.37 15.24 -14.53
C SER A 296 -6.24 13.75 -14.22
N VAL A 297 -5.14 13.35 -13.58
CA VAL A 297 -4.95 11.98 -13.09
C VAL A 297 -5.90 11.66 -11.94
N LEU A 298 -6.09 12.58 -10.98
CA LEU A 298 -7.08 12.40 -9.90
C LEU A 298 -8.48 12.17 -10.46
N ARG A 299 -8.90 12.98 -11.45
CA ARG A 299 -10.19 12.78 -12.13
C ARG A 299 -10.31 11.41 -12.78
N GLN A 300 -9.25 10.95 -13.46
CA GLN A 300 -9.23 9.61 -14.08
C GLN A 300 -9.32 8.50 -13.02
N LEU A 301 -8.58 8.64 -11.92
CA LEU A 301 -8.59 7.70 -10.82
C LEU A 301 -9.98 7.60 -10.18
N ILE A 302 -10.69 8.73 -10.03
CA ILE A 302 -12.08 8.76 -9.56
C ILE A 302 -12.99 7.94 -10.49
N GLU A 303 -12.94 8.17 -11.80
CA GLU A 303 -13.77 7.42 -12.76
C GLU A 303 -13.43 5.92 -12.77
N GLU A 304 -12.14 5.58 -12.73
CA GLU A 304 -11.66 4.19 -12.66
C GLU A 304 -12.21 3.49 -11.41
N ASN A 305 -12.14 4.14 -10.25
CA ASN A 305 -12.61 3.56 -8.99
C ASN A 305 -14.14 3.45 -8.93
N LEU A 306 -14.88 4.41 -9.48
CA LEU A 306 -16.34 4.34 -9.53
C LEU A 306 -16.82 3.24 -10.49
N ASP A 307 -16.13 3.03 -11.61
CA ASP A 307 -16.37 1.89 -12.51
C ASP A 307 -16.06 0.56 -11.81
N SER A 308 -14.96 0.46 -11.06
CA SER A 308 -14.64 -0.71 -10.23
C SER A 308 -15.72 -1.00 -9.18
N VAL A 309 -16.24 0.02 -8.49
CA VAL A 309 -17.36 -0.14 -7.55
C VAL A 309 -18.61 -0.65 -8.26
N TYR A 310 -18.91 -0.15 -9.46
CA TYR A 310 -20.02 -0.66 -10.27
C TYR A 310 -19.82 -2.14 -10.64
N LYS A 311 -18.64 -2.52 -11.14
CA LYS A 311 -18.34 -3.92 -11.49
C LYS A 311 -18.38 -4.84 -10.29
N LEU A 312 -17.83 -4.42 -9.15
CA LEU A 312 -17.88 -5.19 -7.90
C LEU A 312 -19.31 -5.50 -7.49
N ARG A 313 -20.23 -4.53 -7.62
CA ARG A 313 -21.66 -4.77 -7.39
C ARG A 313 -22.25 -5.79 -8.36
N GLN A 314 -21.92 -5.71 -9.64
CA GLN A 314 -22.41 -6.68 -10.64
C GLN A 314 -21.86 -8.08 -10.41
N LEU A 315 -20.58 -8.19 -10.05
CA LEU A 315 -19.92 -9.46 -9.73
C LEU A 315 -20.42 -10.04 -8.41
N ALA A 316 -20.76 -9.22 -7.43
CA ALA A 316 -21.25 -9.67 -6.13
C ALA A 316 -22.73 -10.11 -6.17
N ALA A 317 -23.56 -9.48 -7.00
CA ALA A 317 -25.02 -9.69 -7.02
C ALA A 317 -25.48 -11.16 -7.18
N PRO A 318 -24.80 -12.03 -7.94
CA PRO A 318 -25.22 -13.43 -8.08
C PRO A 318 -24.98 -14.29 -6.83
N GLN A 319 -24.16 -13.84 -5.87
CA GLN A 319 -23.80 -14.61 -4.67
C GLN A 319 -24.38 -13.97 -3.40
N PRO A 320 -25.22 -14.69 -2.63
CA PRO A 320 -25.75 -14.19 -1.36
C PRO A 320 -24.64 -13.77 -0.39
N GLY A 321 -24.79 -12.62 0.28
CA GLY A 321 -23.84 -12.15 1.30
C GLY A 321 -22.60 -11.44 0.75
N LEU A 322 -22.23 -11.64 -0.51
CA LEU A 322 -21.02 -11.04 -1.09
C LEU A 322 -21.18 -9.53 -1.33
N THR A 323 -22.39 -9.09 -1.66
CA THR A 323 -22.68 -7.66 -1.83
C THR A 323 -22.56 -6.92 -0.50
N GLU A 324 -23.02 -7.53 0.58
CA GLU A 324 -22.97 -7.00 1.94
C GLU A 324 -21.54 -6.88 2.45
N ILE A 325 -20.67 -7.87 2.18
CA ILE A 325 -19.25 -7.81 2.53
C ILE A 325 -18.55 -6.67 1.80
N PHE A 326 -18.67 -6.64 0.46
CA PHE A 326 -17.98 -5.64 -0.33
C PHE A 326 -18.46 -4.23 -0.01
N LEU A 327 -19.78 -4.00 0.02
CA LEU A 327 -20.32 -2.67 0.32
C LEU A 327 -20.08 -2.28 1.78
N GLY A 328 -20.21 -3.22 2.72
CA GLY A 328 -19.87 -2.99 4.13
C GLY A 328 -18.44 -2.51 4.29
N PHE A 329 -17.49 -3.19 3.65
CA PHE A 329 -16.10 -2.74 3.62
C PHE A 329 -15.95 -1.37 2.98
N LEU A 330 -16.57 -1.11 1.81
CA LEU A 330 -16.46 0.17 1.13
C LEU A 330 -16.90 1.33 2.02
N MET A 331 -18.08 1.19 2.64
CA MET A 331 -18.66 2.21 3.53
C MET A 331 -17.80 2.40 4.78
N GLY A 332 -17.36 1.29 5.36
CA GLY A 332 -16.48 1.27 6.52
C GLY A 332 -15.11 1.89 6.24
N TYR A 333 -14.56 1.67 5.05
CA TYR A 333 -13.28 2.21 4.67
C TYR A 333 -13.36 3.72 4.45
N VAL A 334 -14.44 4.21 3.82
CA VAL A 334 -14.72 5.66 3.75
C VAL A 334 -14.93 6.26 5.14
N GLU A 335 -15.68 5.59 6.02
CA GLU A 335 -15.88 6.00 7.43
C GLU A 335 -14.55 6.13 8.19
N PHE A 336 -13.63 5.19 7.99
CA PHE A 336 -12.28 5.25 8.56
C PHE A 336 -11.56 6.54 8.14
N HIS A 337 -11.62 6.92 6.86
CA HIS A 337 -11.00 8.15 6.38
C HIS A 337 -11.67 9.41 6.97
N PHE A 338 -12.99 9.40 7.18
CA PHE A 338 -13.70 10.49 7.85
C PHE A 338 -13.30 10.64 9.32
N LYS A 339 -13.22 9.53 10.06
CA LYS A 339 -12.83 9.51 11.49
C LYS A 339 -11.38 9.93 11.68
N ALA A 340 -10.49 9.51 10.78
CA ALA A 340 -9.08 9.84 10.84
C ALA A 340 -8.82 11.30 10.46
N ARG A 341 -8.69 12.17 11.48
CA ARG A 341 -8.47 13.62 11.32
C ARG A 341 -7.33 13.99 10.37
N ARG A 342 -6.32 13.12 10.22
CA ARG A 342 -5.17 13.30 9.31
C ARG A 342 -5.57 13.57 7.85
N TYR A 343 -6.70 13.03 7.39
CA TYR A 343 -7.16 13.22 6.00
C TYR A 343 -7.85 14.56 5.76
N ARG A 344 -8.19 15.31 6.82
CA ARG A 344 -8.82 16.64 6.75
C ARG A 344 -10.12 16.68 5.94
N LEU A 345 -10.84 15.55 5.83
CA LEU A 345 -12.10 15.46 5.08
C LEU A 345 -13.21 16.33 5.66
N HIS A 346 -13.16 16.67 6.96
CA HIS A 346 -14.07 17.63 7.58
C HIS A 346 -14.06 19.00 6.87
N GLU A 347 -12.93 19.42 6.30
CA GLU A 347 -12.83 20.67 5.56
C GLU A 347 -13.48 20.59 4.18
N ILE A 348 -13.63 19.37 3.64
CA ILE A 348 -14.28 19.09 2.36
C ILE A 348 -15.81 19.08 2.51
N ILE A 349 -16.34 18.62 3.64
CA ILE A 349 -17.80 18.51 3.85
C ILE A 349 -18.43 19.74 4.54
N ALA A 350 -17.66 20.53 5.31
CA ALA A 350 -18.19 21.59 6.18
C ALA A 350 -18.76 22.85 5.48
N GLU A 351 -18.82 22.92 4.15
CA GLU A 351 -19.36 24.09 3.43
C GLU A 351 -20.88 24.02 3.19
N VAL A 352 -21.61 23.06 3.79
CA VAL A 352 -23.06 22.88 3.58
C VAL A 352 -23.93 23.55 4.66
N ASP A 353 -23.37 23.98 5.80
CA ASP A 353 -24.16 24.48 6.96
C ASP A 353 -24.09 26.02 7.18
N GLU A 354 -23.62 26.80 6.20
CA GLU A 354 -23.74 28.27 6.22
C GLU A 354 -24.57 28.78 5.05
N GLN A 355 -25.90 28.58 5.12
CA GLN A 355 -26.88 29.41 4.39
C GLN A 355 -28.25 29.45 5.05
#